data_AF-A0A1Y5HMM9-F1
#
_entry.id   AF-A0A1Y5HMM9-F1
#
_cell.length_a   1.000
_cell.length_b   1.000
_cell.length_c   1.000
_cell.angle_alpha   90.00
_cell.angle_beta   90.00
_cell.angle_gamma   90.00
#
_symmetry.space_group_name_H-M   'P 1'
#
loop_
_entity.id
_entity.type
_entity.pdbx_description
1 polymer ?
#
loop_
_entity_poly.entity_id
_entity_poly.type
_entity_poly.pdbx_seq_one_letter_code
_entity_poly.pdbx_strand_id
1 'polypeptide(L)'
;MSLLRVLSTEGDYKALIDAVERPANGITLCSGSVGAWPDHDFSGMMQRLGHRVHFLHLRNTRREDTAIGGSFHESGHVEGPTDMVQLVTTWVSSDWPPGGPVRISRHHCGAAKPC
;
A
#
# COMPACT_ATOMS: atom_id res chain seq x y z
N MET A 1 2.26 -6.97 -26.47
CA MET A 1 1.18 -7.65 -25.73
C MET A 1 1.35 -7.32 -24.26
N SER A 2 0.39 -6.66 -23.61
CA SER A 2 0.45 -6.38 -22.17
C SER A 2 -0.26 -7.46 -21.37
N LEU A 3 0.25 -7.81 -20.19
CA LEU A 3 -0.43 -8.68 -19.23
C LEU A 3 -1.44 -7.86 -18.40
N LEU A 4 -2.62 -8.42 -18.18
CA LEU A 4 -3.64 -7.82 -17.32
C LEU A 4 -3.21 -7.88 -15.85
N ARG A 5 -3.50 -6.81 -15.11
CA ARG A 5 -3.40 -6.77 -13.64
C ARG A 5 -4.81 -6.69 -13.08
N VAL A 6 -5.13 -7.55 -12.11
CA VAL A 6 -6.49 -7.72 -11.57
C VAL A 6 -6.64 -7.20 -10.14
N LEU A 7 -5.58 -6.68 -9.54
CA LEU A 7 -5.54 -6.09 -8.18
C LEU A 7 -4.63 -4.88 -8.20
N SER A 8 -5.15 -3.73 -8.63
CA SER A 8 -4.39 -2.49 -8.74
C SER A 8 -5.15 -1.27 -8.20
N THR A 9 -6.48 -1.35 -8.13
CA THR A 9 -7.34 -0.28 -7.63
C THR A 9 -8.14 -0.73 -6.41
N GLU A 10 -8.67 0.21 -5.64
CA GLU A 10 -9.60 -0.09 -4.55
C GLU A 10 -10.83 -0.88 -5.05
N GLY A 11 -11.32 -0.57 -6.26
CA GLY A 11 -12.41 -1.30 -6.90
C GLY A 11 -12.10 -2.78 -7.09
N ASP A 12 -10.86 -3.11 -7.46
CA ASP A 12 -10.42 -4.49 -7.60
C ASP A 12 -10.40 -5.22 -6.25
N TYR A 13 -9.89 -4.57 -5.20
CA TYR A 13 -9.88 -5.11 -3.85
C TYR A 13 -11.32 -5.37 -3.35
N LYS A 14 -12.22 -4.41 -3.58
CA LYS A 14 -13.63 -4.55 -3.22
C LYS A 14 -14.29 -5.69 -3.99
N ALA A 15 -14.06 -5.78 -5.30
CA ALA A 15 -14.59 -6.87 -6.12
C ALA A 15 -14.10 -8.25 -5.63
N LEU A 16 -12.82 -8.37 -5.24
CA LEU A 16 -12.26 -9.61 -4.69
C LEU A 16 -12.93 -9.99 -3.35
N ILE A 17 -13.08 -9.02 -2.44
CA ILE A 17 -13.69 -9.23 -1.13
C ILE A 17 -15.16 -9.65 -1.28
N ASP A 18 -15.91 -8.91 -2.10
CA ASP A 18 -17.34 -9.11 -2.31
C ASP A 18 -17.64 -10.43 -3.05
N ALA A 19 -16.72 -10.90 -3.90
CA ALA A 19 -16.88 -12.16 -4.63
C ALA A 19 -16.92 -13.40 -3.71
N VAL A 20 -16.20 -13.37 -2.58
CA VAL A 20 -16.17 -14.47 -1.60
C VAL A 20 -16.13 -13.89 -0.19
N GLU A 21 -17.31 -13.67 0.40
CA GLU A 21 -17.45 -13.08 1.72
C GLU A 21 -17.12 -14.07 2.85
N ARG A 22 -15.83 -14.37 3.06
CA ARG A 22 -15.35 -15.22 4.15
C ARG A 22 -14.22 -14.54 4.92
N PRO A 23 -14.10 -14.75 6.25
CA PRO A 23 -12.99 -14.20 7.02
C PRO A 23 -11.61 -14.62 6.51
N ALA A 24 -11.50 -15.78 5.86
CA ALA A 24 -10.24 -16.23 5.25
C ALA A 24 -9.88 -15.46 3.96
N ASN A 25 -10.84 -14.80 3.31
CA ASN A 25 -10.61 -13.94 2.15
C ASN A 25 -10.28 -12.52 2.63
N GLY A 26 -8.99 -12.23 2.75
CA GLY A 26 -8.51 -10.91 3.09
C GLY A 26 -7.31 -10.51 2.26
N ILE A 27 -6.85 -9.28 2.49
CA ILE A 27 -5.93 -8.58 1.59
C ILE A 27 -4.66 -8.17 2.34
N THR A 28 -3.55 -8.12 1.61
CA THR A 28 -2.39 -7.35 2.06
C THR A 28 -2.51 -5.95 1.50
N LEU A 29 -2.54 -4.94 2.37
CA LEU A 29 -2.47 -3.56 1.94
C LEU A 29 -0.99 -3.14 1.91
N CYS A 30 -0.43 -3.09 0.69
CA CYS A 30 0.96 -2.71 0.44
C CYS A 30 1.04 -1.30 -0.13
N SER A 31 1.45 -0.34 0.69
CA SER A 31 1.47 1.07 0.32
C SER A 31 2.39 1.37 -0.87
N GLY A 32 3.52 0.67 -1.00
CA GLY A 32 4.43 0.90 -2.14
C GLY A 32 4.10 0.13 -3.42
N SER A 33 3.20 -0.86 -3.40
CA SER A 33 2.80 -1.55 -4.64
C SER A 33 1.72 -0.77 -5.36
N VAL A 34 0.68 -0.41 -4.60
CA VAL A 34 -0.43 0.40 -5.09
C VAL A 34 0.04 1.87 -5.24
N GLY A 35 0.93 2.35 -4.38
CA GLY A 35 1.42 3.74 -4.39
C GLY A 35 2.45 4.04 -5.47
N ALA A 36 2.82 3.06 -6.28
CA ALA A 36 3.61 3.28 -7.50
C ALA A 36 2.80 4.03 -8.58
N TRP A 37 1.47 3.98 -8.49
CA TRP A 37 0.56 4.75 -9.32
C TRP A 37 0.06 5.99 -8.55
N PRO A 38 -0.16 7.15 -9.22
CA PRO A 38 -0.71 8.33 -8.55
C PRO A 38 -2.14 8.10 -8.04
N ASP A 39 -2.59 8.98 -7.15
CA ASP A 39 -3.99 9.13 -6.76
C ASP A 39 -4.61 7.97 -5.95
N HIS A 40 -3.80 7.25 -5.17
CA HIS A 40 -4.30 6.25 -4.21
C HIS A 40 -4.47 6.81 -2.80
N ASP A 41 -5.70 6.74 -2.29
CA ASP A 41 -6.10 7.10 -0.93
C ASP A 41 -5.88 5.92 0.05
N PHE A 42 -4.65 5.74 0.52
CA PHE A 42 -4.32 4.62 1.42
C PHE A 42 -5.03 4.68 2.76
N SER A 43 -5.13 5.88 3.34
CA SER A 43 -5.79 6.09 4.63
C SER A 43 -7.28 5.75 4.51
N GLY A 44 -7.96 6.24 3.48
CA GLY A 44 -9.36 5.89 3.26
C GLY A 44 -9.57 4.43 2.86
N MET A 45 -8.66 3.82 2.08
CA MET A 45 -8.69 2.37 1.85
C MET A 45 -8.59 1.60 3.16
N MET A 46 -7.72 2.02 4.08
CA MET A 46 -7.61 1.40 5.41
C MET A 46 -8.91 1.56 6.22
N GLN A 47 -9.59 2.72 6.14
CA GLN A 47 -10.89 2.91 6.81
C GLN A 47 -11.98 2.00 6.23
N ARG A 48 -12.07 1.90 4.90
CA ARG A 48 -13.14 1.18 4.20
C ARG A 48 -12.92 -0.33 4.16
N LEU A 49 -11.67 -0.76 3.96
CA LEU A 49 -11.28 -2.15 3.76
C LEU A 49 -10.55 -2.76 4.96
N GLY A 50 -10.28 -1.99 6.02
CA GLY A 50 -9.48 -2.41 7.18
C GLY A 50 -9.96 -3.71 7.81
N HIS A 51 -11.27 -3.96 7.84
CA HIS A 51 -11.86 -5.20 8.37
C HIS A 51 -11.49 -6.46 7.57
N ARG A 52 -10.93 -6.31 6.35
CA ARG A 52 -10.44 -7.40 5.47
C ARG A 52 -8.95 -7.34 5.21
N VAL A 53 -8.25 -6.30 5.67
CA VAL A 53 -6.79 -6.35 5.67
C VAL A 53 -6.40 -7.55 6.53
N HIS A 54 -5.36 -8.29 6.20
CA HIS A 54 -4.77 -9.34 7.04
C HIS A 54 -3.31 -9.06 7.36
N PHE A 55 -2.70 -8.16 6.59
CA PHE A 55 -1.30 -7.81 6.70
C PHE A 55 -1.06 -6.41 6.12
N LEU A 56 -0.26 -5.61 6.82
CA LEU A 56 0.17 -4.29 6.35
C LEU A 56 1.64 -4.31 5.95
N HIS A 57 1.92 -3.86 4.73
CA HIS A 57 3.28 -3.71 4.23
C HIS A 57 3.58 -2.23 3.98
N LEU A 58 4.29 -1.62 4.94
CA LEU A 58 4.56 -0.19 4.97
C LEU A 58 5.91 0.11 4.30
N ARG A 59 5.85 0.73 3.13
CA ARG A 59 6.98 1.28 2.36
C ARG A 59 6.48 2.38 1.41
N ASN A 60 7.38 3.17 0.85
CA ASN A 60 7.02 4.29 0.00
C ASN A 60 7.82 4.27 -1.30
N THR A 61 7.24 4.77 -2.38
CA THR A 61 7.85 4.78 -3.71
C THR A 61 7.72 6.16 -4.32
N ARG A 62 8.79 6.64 -4.97
CA ARG A 62 8.76 7.89 -5.71
C ARG A 62 8.83 7.59 -7.20
N ARG A 63 7.88 8.14 -7.95
CA ARG A 63 7.89 8.07 -9.41
C ARG A 63 9.02 8.94 -9.95
N GLU A 64 9.71 8.40 -10.95
CA GLU A 64 10.65 9.18 -11.74
C GLU A 64 9.88 10.14 -12.67
N ASP A 65 10.60 11.02 -13.37
CA ASP A 65 9.97 11.97 -14.27
C ASP A 65 9.10 11.30 -15.35
N THR A 66 8.29 12.13 -16.03
CA THR A 66 7.34 11.67 -17.04
C THR A 66 7.98 11.16 -18.34
N ALA A 67 9.29 11.28 -18.53
CA ALA A 67 9.99 10.86 -19.74
C ALA A 67 10.01 9.33 -19.89
N ILE A 68 9.99 8.59 -18.77
CA ILE A 68 9.83 7.13 -18.76
C ILE A 68 8.52 6.79 -18.05
N GLY A 69 7.43 6.73 -18.81
CA GLY A 69 6.08 6.48 -18.31
C GLY A 69 6.01 5.27 -17.38
N GLY A 70 5.78 5.52 -16.09
CA GLY A 70 5.58 4.48 -15.08
C GLY A 70 6.84 3.99 -14.36
N SER A 71 8.00 4.63 -14.56
CA SER A 71 9.21 4.35 -13.77
C SER A 71 9.10 4.91 -12.34
N PHE A 72 9.63 4.18 -11.36
CA PHE A 72 9.68 4.58 -9.95
C PHE A 72 10.84 3.88 -9.20
N HIS A 73 11.23 4.44 -8.06
CA HIS A 73 12.17 3.85 -7.11
C HIS A 73 11.58 3.81 -5.69
N GLU A 74 12.16 2.98 -4.82
CA GLU A 74 11.84 2.99 -3.39
C GLU A 74 12.38 4.28 -2.75
N SER A 75 11.53 5.03 -2.05
CA SER A 75 11.89 6.29 -1.36
C SER A 75 11.81 6.12 0.15
N GLY A 76 12.57 6.90 0.94
CA GLY A 76 12.45 6.92 2.41
C GLY A 76 11.00 6.78 2.88
N HIS A 77 10.74 6.02 3.94
CA HIS A 77 9.36 5.62 4.32
C HIS A 77 8.40 6.81 4.45
N VAL A 78 8.93 7.97 4.84
CA VAL A 78 8.22 9.25 4.97
C VAL A 78 8.59 10.29 3.91
N GLU A 79 9.43 9.94 2.93
CA GLU A 79 9.93 10.85 1.88
C GLU A 79 9.18 10.73 0.54
N GLY A 80 8.38 9.67 0.40
CA GLY A 80 7.55 9.45 -0.78
C GLY A 80 6.18 10.13 -0.69
N PRO A 81 5.38 10.04 -1.76
CA PRO A 81 4.09 10.70 -1.88
C PRO A 81 3.00 10.10 -0.98
N THR A 82 3.17 8.87 -0.49
CA THR A 82 2.22 8.29 0.46
C THR A 82 2.38 8.99 1.81
N ASP A 83 1.28 9.55 2.34
CA ASP A 83 1.25 10.08 3.70
C ASP A 83 1.28 8.93 4.71
N MET A 84 2.50 8.53 5.08
CA MET A 84 2.74 7.42 5.98
C MET A 84 2.24 7.72 7.40
N VAL A 85 2.28 8.98 7.82
CA VAL A 85 1.81 9.39 9.14
C VAL A 85 0.30 9.20 9.21
N GLN A 86 -0.44 9.73 8.23
CA GLN A 86 -1.89 9.59 8.17
C GLN A 86 -2.33 8.13 8.07
N LEU A 87 -1.62 7.31 7.28
CA LEU A 87 -1.92 5.88 7.16
C LEU A 87 -1.74 5.15 8.50
N VAL A 88 -0.62 5.39 9.19
CA VAL A 88 -0.35 4.78 10.50
C VAL A 88 -1.34 5.26 11.55
N THR A 89 -1.66 6.55 11.61
CA THR A 89 -2.68 7.10 12.52
C THR A 89 -4.03 6.45 12.27
N THR A 90 -4.45 6.34 11.00
CA THR A 90 -5.70 5.69 10.63
C THR A 90 -5.74 4.23 11.04
N TRP A 91 -4.65 3.50 10.82
CA TRP A 91 -4.51 2.11 11.24
C TRP A 91 -4.61 1.95 12.77
N VAL A 92 -3.83 2.73 13.53
CA VAL A 92 -3.81 2.65 15.00
C VAL A 92 -5.16 3.04 15.62
N SER A 93 -5.91 3.93 14.98
CA SER A 93 -7.26 4.33 15.41
C SER A 93 -8.39 3.42 14.91
N SER A 94 -8.09 2.39 14.11
CA SER A 94 -9.08 1.44 13.60
C SER A 94 -9.30 0.26 14.55
N ASP A 95 -10.37 -0.50 14.33
CA ASP A 95 -10.66 -1.76 15.06
C ASP A 95 -9.72 -2.92 14.67
N TRP A 96 -8.66 -2.65 13.91
CA TRP A 96 -7.62 -3.61 13.58
C TRP A 96 -6.96 -4.15 14.85
N PRO A 97 -6.73 -5.48 14.98
CA PRO A 97 -6.17 -6.04 16.21
C PRO A 97 -4.84 -5.36 16.58
N PRO A 98 -4.71 -4.87 17.83
CA PRO A 98 -3.46 -4.32 18.32
C PRO A 98 -2.33 -5.33 18.16
N GLY A 99 -1.23 -4.93 17.51
CA GLY A 99 -0.11 -5.82 17.22
C GLY A 99 -0.37 -6.81 16.07
N GLY A 100 -1.44 -6.63 15.28
CA GLY A 100 -1.66 -7.38 14.04
C GLY A 100 -0.45 -7.28 13.09
N PRO A 101 -0.30 -8.24 12.16
CA PRO A 101 0.95 -8.43 11.46
C PRO A 101 1.23 -7.24 10.52
N VAL A 102 2.35 -6.57 10.76
CA VAL A 102 2.85 -5.44 10.00
C VAL A 102 4.32 -5.66 9.69
N ARG A 103 4.74 -5.30 8.48
CA ARG A 103 6.15 -5.26 8.11
C ARG A 103 6.49 -3.91 7.53
N ILE A 104 7.48 -3.26 8.11
CA ILE A 104 8.18 -2.15 7.49
C ILE A 104 9.16 -2.75 6.47
N SER A 105 8.94 -2.54 5.18
CA SER A 105 9.85 -3.10 4.16
C SER A 105 11.17 -2.38 4.15
N ARG A 106 12.23 -3.09 3.78
CA ARG A 106 13.52 -2.48 3.55
C ARG A 106 13.52 -1.70 2.24
N HIS A 107 14.15 -0.54 2.31
CA HIS A 107 14.94 -0.01 1.21
C HIS A 107 16.00 -1.02 0.81
N HIS A 108 16.13 -1.32 -0.48
CA HIS A 108 17.47 -1.50 -1.02
C HIS A 108 18.11 -0.10 -0.96
N CYS A 109 18.56 0.26 0.23
CA CYS A 109 19.39 1.42 0.45
C CYS A 109 20.69 1.08 -0.30
N GLY A 110 20.77 1.49 -1.57
CA GLY A 110 22.06 1.62 -2.23
C GLY A 110 22.92 2.49 -1.32
N ALA A 111 24.20 2.14 -1.18
CA ALA A 111 25.14 2.59 -0.14
C ALA A 111 25.38 4.12 0.02
N ALA A 112 24.50 4.99 -0.51
CA ALA A 112 24.71 6.41 -0.67
C ALA A 112 23.75 7.32 0.14
N LYS A 113 22.68 6.84 0.80
CA LYS A 113 21.81 7.72 1.61
C LYS A 113 21.26 7.05 2.88
N PRO A 114 21.42 7.66 4.08
CA PRO A 114 20.82 7.14 5.31
C PRO A 114 19.29 7.29 5.29
N CYS A 115 18.60 6.33 5.93
CA CYS A 115 17.14 6.31 6.13
C CYS A 115 16.69 7.30 7.20
#